data_AF-A0A7J8VLY1-F1
#
_entry.id   AF-A0A7J8VLY1-F1
#
_cell.length_a   1.000
_cell.length_b   1.000
_cell.length_c   1.000
_cell.angle_alpha   90.00
_cell.angle_beta   90.00
_cell.angle_gamma   90.00
#
_symmetry.space_group_name_H-M   'P 1'
#
loop_
_entity.id
_entity.type
_entity.pdbx_description
1 polymer ?
#
loop_
_entity_poly.entity_id
_entity_poly.type
_entity_poly.pdbx_seq_one_letter_code
_entity_poly.pdbx_strand_id
1 'polypeptide(L)' 'MLQQQHFELLPFGGGRRIYPGINMGTTVLELALANLLYFFDWKLPIGMREIDIDMEEK' A
#
# COMPACT_ATOMS: atom_id res chain seq x y z
N MET A 1 -26.08 -11.81 1.09
CA MET A 1 -24.73 -11.56 0.52
C MET A 1 -24.11 -10.41 1.29
N LEU A 2 -23.59 -10.71 2.48
CA LEU A 2 -22.81 -9.75 3.25
C LEU A 2 -21.35 -10.12 2.98
N GLN A 3 -20.68 -9.36 2.10
CA GLN A 3 -19.23 -9.34 2.10
C GLN A 3 -18.83 -8.80 3.46
N GLN A 4 -18.23 -9.65 4.29
CA GLN A 4 -17.56 -9.25 5.52
C GLN A 4 -16.42 -8.31 5.10
N GLN A 5 -16.70 -7.03 4.87
CA GLN A 5 -15.66 -6.02 4.82
C GLN A 5 -15.15 -5.90 6.24
N HIS A 6 -13.87 -6.23 6.44
CA HIS A 6 -13.17 -5.93 7.68
C HIS A 6 -13.31 -4.41 7.92
N PHE A 7 -14.27 -4.02 8.76
CA PHE A 7 -14.55 -2.61 9.07
C PHE A 7 -13.37 -1.91 9.76
N GLU A 8 -12.39 -2.70 10.23
CA GLU A 8 -11.11 -2.22 10.74
C GLU A 8 -10.23 -1.57 9.65
N LEU A 9 -10.43 -1.89 8.36
CA LEU A 9 -9.68 -1.32 7.25
C LEU A 9 -10.61 -0.82 6.14
N LEU A 10 -10.96 0.47 6.23
CA LEU A 10 -11.68 1.21 5.19
C LEU A 10 -10.83 2.38 4.67
N PRO A 11 -9.64 2.13 4.07
CA PRO A 11 -8.74 3.19 3.61
C PRO A 11 -9.38 4.12 2.56
N PHE A 12 -10.42 3.64 1.87
CA PHE A 12 -11.17 4.37 0.85
C PHE A 12 -12.64 4.64 1.25
N GLY A 13 -12.97 4.44 2.52
CA GLY A 13 -14.34 4.55 3.04
C GLY A 13 -15.24 3.39 2.61
N GLY A 14 -16.54 3.51 2.86
CA GLY A 14 -17.53 2.47 2.59
C GLY A 14 -18.94 3.02 2.37
N GLY A 15 -19.83 2.16 1.88
CA GLY A 15 -21.23 2.52 1.62
C GLY A 15 -21.39 3.59 0.55
N ARG A 16 -22.37 4.48 0.72
CA ARG A 16 -22.80 5.45 -0.31
C ARG A 16 -21.81 6.61 -0.55
N ARG A 17 -20.75 6.70 0.25
CA ARG A 17 -19.71 7.76 0.15
C ARG A 17 -18.31 7.16 -0.02
N ILE A 18 -18.20 5.92 -0.50
CA ILE A 18 -16.93 5.30 -0.85
C ILE A 18 -16.19 6.15 -1.92
N TYR A 19 -14.87 6.22 -1.84
CA TYR A 19 -14.07 6.94 -2.83
C TYR A 19 -14.31 6.34 -4.23
N PRO A 20 -14.80 7.11 -5.22
CA PRO A 20 -15.13 6.56 -6.53
C PRO A 20 -13.90 6.20 -7.36
N GLY A 21 -12.71 6.70 -6.98
CA GLY A 21 -11.46 6.50 -7.70
C GLY A 21 -10.61 5.32 -7.25
N ILE A 22 -11.17 4.34 -6.52
CA ILE A 22 -10.40 3.20 -5.97
C ILE A 22 -9.64 2.46 -7.08
N ASN A 23 -10.33 2.06 -8.15
CA ASN A 23 -9.68 1.30 -9.22
C ASN A 23 -8.53 2.08 -9.88
N MET A 24 -8.73 3.37 -10.12
CA MET A 24 -7.67 4.22 -10.68
C MET A 24 -6.48 4.34 -9.72
N GLY A 25 -6.75 4.56 -8.42
CA GLY A 25 -5.72 4.62 -7.39
C GLY A 25 -4.92 3.33 -7.31
N THR A 26 -5.61 2.17 -7.33
CA THR A 26 -4.97 0.85 -7.32
C THR A 26 -4.11 0.64 -8.57
N THR A 27 -4.62 0.93 -9.76
CA THR A 27 -3.84 0.77 -11.00
C THR A 27 -2.60 1.68 -11.03
N VAL A 28 -2.73 2.93 -10.57
CA VAL A 28 -1.58 3.84 -10.48
C VAL A 28 -0.56 3.35 -9.44
N LEU A 29 -1.03 2.86 -8.29
CA LEU A 29 -0.17 2.29 -7.25
C LEU A 29 0.58 1.06 -7.76
N GLU A 30 -0.13 0.13 -8.40
CA GLU A 30 0.47 -1.06 -9.01
C GLU A 30 1.52 -0.70 -10.05
N LEU A 31 1.24 0.26 -10.93
CA LEU A 31 2.19 0.72 -11.94
C LEU A 31 3.42 1.38 -11.31
N ALA A 32 3.23 2.23 -10.30
CA ALA A 32 4.31 2.88 -9.58
C ALA A 32 5.21 1.85 -8.89
N LEU A 33 4.61 0.88 -8.20
CA LEU A 33 5.33 -0.21 -7.54
C LEU A 33 6.08 -1.09 -8.56
N ALA A 34 5.45 -1.45 -9.67
CA ALA A 34 6.09 -2.21 -10.73
C ALA A 34 7.33 -1.49 -11.29
N ASN A 35 7.23 -0.18 -11.54
CA ASN A 35 8.37 0.62 -12.00
C ASN A 35 9.47 0.71 -10.94
N LEU A 36 9.10 0.92 -9.68
CA LEU A 36 10.04 1.00 -8.56
C LEU A 36 10.81 -0.30 -8.35
N LEU A 37 10.14 -1.44 -8.45
CA LEU A 37 10.77 -2.75 -8.31
C LEU A 37 11.61 -3.13 -9.53
N TYR A 38 11.22 -2.70 -10.73
CA TYR A 38 11.92 -3.06 -11.96
C TYR A 38 13.18 -2.23 -12.20
N PHE A 39 13.13 -0.92 -11.94
CA PHE A 39 14.21 -0.01 -12.32
C PHE A 39 15.25 0.27 -11.22
N PHE A 40 14.95 -0.07 -9.96
CA PHE A 40 15.86 0.21 -8.85
C PHE A 40 16.38 -1.07 -8.20
N ASP A 41 17.67 -1.10 -7.93
CA ASP A 41 18.28 -2.10 -7.05
C ASP A 41 18.14 -1.64 -5.60
N TRP A 42 17.20 -2.26 -4.88
CA TRP A 42 16.95 -1.98 -3.48
C TRP A 42 18.03 -2.64 -2.62
N LYS A 43 18.82 -1.82 -1.92
CA LYS A 43 19.88 -2.28 -1.01
C LYS A 43 19.87 -1.44 0.26
N LEU A 44 20.15 -2.06 1.39
CA LEU A 44 20.33 -1.34 2.63
C LEU A 44 21.62 -0.50 2.60
N PRO A 45 21.63 0.68 3.24
CA PRO A 45 22.85 1.44 3.48
C PRO A 45 23.91 0.59 4.19
N ILE A 46 25.18 0.88 3.91
CA ILE A 46 26.32 0.17 4.52
C ILE A 46 26.23 0.29 6.04
N GLY A 47 26.23 -0.86 6.74
CA GLY A 47 26.16 -0.92 8.19
C GLY A 47 24.74 -0.95 8.78
N MET A 48 23.69 -0.86 7.95
CA MET A 48 22.30 -1.03 8.39
C MET A 48 21.88 -2.49 8.29
N ARG A 49 21.20 -3.00 9.33
CA ARG A 49 20.60 -4.34 9.35
C ARG A 49 19.10 -4.23 9.14
N GLU A 50 18.49 -5.34 8.74
CA GLU A 50 17.04 -5.43 8.52
C GLU A 50 16.22 -5.04 9.76
N ILE A 51 16.70 -5.40 10.95
CA ILE A 51 16.05 -5.07 12.24
C ILE A 51 16.14 -3.59 12.61
N ASP A 52 16.98 -2.82 11.91
CA ASP A 52 17.12 -1.38 12.15
C ASP A 52 16.08 -0.59 11.32
N ILE A 53 15.26 -1.26 10.49
CA ILE A 53 14.15 -0.65 9.75
C ILE A 53 12.94 -0.55 10.67
N ASP A 54 12.48 0.68 10.93
CA ASP A 54 11.24 0.93 11.68
C ASP A 54 10.02 0.61 10.80
N MET A 55 9.21 -0.35 11.26
CA MET A 55 8.00 -0.81 10.60
C MET A 55 6.75 -0.57 11.46
N GLU A 56 6.87 0.16 12.57
CA GLU A 56 5.74 0.49 13.44
C GLU A 56 4.88 1.61 12.84
N GLU A 57 3.56 1.42 12.87
CA GLU A 57 2.58 2.45 12.51
C GLU A 57 2.42 3.44 13.68
N LYS A 58 2.38 4.75 13.41
CA LYS A 58 2.16 5.79 14.43
C LYS A 58 0.69 6.10 14.65
#